data_AF-A0A7J4FIG0-F1
#
_entry.id   AF-A0A7J4FIG0-F1
#
_cell.length_a   1.000
_cell.length_b   1.000
_cell.length_c   1.000
_cell.angle_alpha   90.00
_cell.angle_beta   90.00
_cell.angle_gamma   90.00
#
_symmetry.space_group_name_H-M   'P 1'
#
loop_
_entity.id
_entity.type
_entity.pdbx_description
1 polymer ?
#
loop_
_entity_poly.entity_id
_entity_poly.type
_entity_poly.pdbx_seq_one_letter_code
_entity_poly.pdbx_strand_id
1 'polypeptide(L)'
;MSFILGLNREIIGFTAGNDVSSRDIEGENPLYLPQAKIYEGCCALGPSIVTVDEVGTEPKLRIECKIFRSGSLVFEGSTNTSQMKRSFEELRSYLCRHNPVPPGSVCLSGTGIVPPDDFSLEDRDLVEISIEKIGVLRNSVRRL
;
A
#
# COMPACT_ATOMS: atom_id res chain seq x y z
N MET A 1 3.38 1.82 2.38
CA MET A 1 3.28 1.36 3.78
C MET A 1 1.89 1.74 4.28
N SER A 2 1.37 1.05 5.28
CA SER A 2 0.03 1.29 5.82
C SER A 2 0.11 1.43 7.33
N PHE A 3 -0.76 2.24 7.92
CA PHE A 3 -0.87 2.36 9.38
C PHE A 3 -2.20 1.79 9.88
N ILE A 4 -2.18 1.22 11.09
CA ILE A 4 -3.36 0.65 11.76
C ILE A 4 -3.79 1.57 12.89
N LEU A 5 -5.10 1.80 13.01
CA LEU A 5 -5.69 2.62 14.05
C LEU A 5 -6.14 1.79 15.27
N GLY A 6 -5.85 2.31 16.46
CA GLY A 6 -6.29 1.77 17.74
C GLY A 6 -7.66 2.29 18.20
N LEU A 7 -7.97 2.06 19.47
CA LEU A 7 -9.27 2.36 20.07
C LEU A 7 -9.59 3.86 20.09
N ASN A 8 -8.57 4.70 20.33
CA ASN A 8 -8.70 6.16 20.39
C ASN A 8 -8.27 6.83 19.07
N ARG A 9 -8.28 6.06 17.96
CA ARG A 9 -7.83 6.48 16.63
C ARG A 9 -6.36 6.87 16.58
N GLU A 10 -5.55 6.47 17.56
CA GLU A 10 -4.10 6.55 17.55
C GLU A 10 -3.50 5.54 16.57
N ILE A 11 -2.33 5.83 16.02
CA ILE A 11 -1.59 4.83 15.23
C ILE A 11 -0.98 3.83 16.22
N ILE A 12 -1.27 2.54 16.02
CA ILE A 12 -0.78 1.47 16.89
C ILE A 12 0.26 0.56 16.21
N GLY A 13 0.36 0.63 14.89
CA GLY A 13 1.35 -0.14 14.14
C GLY A 13 1.31 0.14 12.65
N PHE A 14 2.19 -0.56 11.94
CA PHE A 14 2.38 -0.46 10.50
C PHE A 14 2.44 -1.84 9.85
N THR A 15 2.00 -1.93 8.60
CA THR A 15 2.11 -3.14 7.78
C THR A 15 2.41 -2.77 6.32
N ALA A 16 2.77 -3.75 5.48
CA ALA A 16 2.79 -3.53 4.05
C ALA A 16 1.36 -3.61 3.51
N GLY A 17 1.10 -2.85 2.45
CA GLY A 17 -0.18 -2.86 1.77
C GLY A 17 0.03 -2.78 0.27
N ASN A 18 -0.75 -3.55 -0.47
CA ASN A 18 -0.84 -3.52 -1.92
C ASN A 18 -2.20 -2.92 -2.31
N ASP A 19 -2.19 -1.71 -2.86
CA ASP A 19 -3.37 -0.98 -3.36
C ASP A 19 -3.48 -1.18 -4.87
N VAL A 20 -4.13 -2.27 -5.29
CA VAL A 20 -4.17 -2.66 -6.71
C VAL A 20 -5.14 -1.74 -7.45
N SER A 21 -4.66 -1.14 -8.54
CA SER A 21 -5.36 -0.03 -9.22
C SER A 21 -5.48 -0.29 -10.71
N SER A 22 -6.69 -0.16 -11.26
CA SER A 22 -6.92 -0.16 -12.70
C SER A 22 -6.66 1.24 -13.27
N ARG A 23 -5.42 1.47 -13.75
CA ARG A 23 -4.99 2.81 -14.22
C ARG A 23 -5.68 3.28 -15.49
N ASP A 24 -6.12 2.34 -16.32
CA ASP A 24 -6.96 2.60 -17.49
C ASP A 24 -8.32 3.18 -17.09
N ILE A 25 -9.02 2.56 -16.13
CA ILE A 25 -10.31 3.05 -15.59
C ILE A 25 -10.12 4.40 -14.88
N GLU A 26 -9.10 4.53 -14.03
CA GLU A 26 -8.79 5.77 -13.32
C GLU A 26 -8.44 6.92 -14.28
N GLY A 27 -7.64 6.62 -15.32
CA GLY A 27 -7.17 7.58 -16.31
C GLY A 27 -8.24 8.06 -17.29
N GLU A 28 -9.30 7.27 -17.50
CA GLU A 28 -10.42 7.67 -18.36
C GLU A 28 -11.25 8.80 -17.75
N ASN A 29 -11.58 8.70 -16.46
CA ASN A 29 -12.33 9.71 -15.75
C ASN A 29 -12.04 9.65 -14.24
N PRO A 30 -11.68 10.76 -13.58
CA PRO A 30 -11.47 10.78 -12.13
C PRO A 30 -12.68 10.30 -11.30
N LEU A 31 -13.89 10.40 -11.85
CA LEU A 31 -15.11 9.89 -11.21
C LEU A 31 -15.16 8.35 -11.15
N TYR A 32 -14.34 7.64 -11.94
CA TYR A 32 -14.26 6.18 -11.95
C TYR A 32 -13.27 5.62 -10.93
N LEU A 33 -12.60 6.49 -10.16
CA LEU A 33 -11.66 6.08 -9.12
C LEU A 33 -12.21 4.98 -8.17
N PRO A 34 -13.48 5.02 -7.71
CA PRO A 34 -14.03 3.93 -6.90
C PRO A 34 -14.02 2.58 -7.63
N GLN A 35 -14.37 2.55 -8.93
CA GLN A 35 -14.37 1.32 -9.74
C GLN A 35 -12.94 0.81 -9.99
N ALA A 36 -11.99 1.72 -10.16
CA ALA A 36 -10.58 1.39 -10.34
C ALA A 36 -9.89 0.84 -9.08
N LYS A 37 -10.52 0.98 -7.89
CA LYS A 37 -9.92 0.70 -6.58
C LYS A 37 -10.70 -0.29 -5.70
N ILE A 38 -11.98 -0.50 -5.98
CA ILE A 38 -12.86 -1.32 -5.13
C ILE A 38 -13.45 -2.45 -5.97
N TYR A 39 -12.80 -3.61 -5.91
CA TYR A 39 -13.20 -4.85 -6.57
C TYR A 39 -12.62 -6.06 -5.82
N GLU A 40 -13.04 -7.27 -6.16
CA GLU A 40 -12.52 -8.49 -5.53
C GLU A 40 -10.99 -8.57 -5.68
N GLY A 41 -10.26 -8.75 -4.58
CA GLY A 41 -8.79 -8.87 -4.63
C GLY A 41 -8.02 -7.57 -4.87
N CYS A 42 -8.66 -6.39 -4.78
CA CYS A 42 -8.01 -5.09 -4.98
C CYS A 42 -7.02 -4.67 -3.88
N CYS A 43 -7.04 -5.34 -2.71
CA CYS A 43 -6.24 -4.95 -1.55
C CYS A 43 -5.64 -6.18 -0.85
N ALA A 44 -4.36 -6.10 -0.52
CA ALA A 44 -3.67 -7.08 0.31
C ALA A 44 -2.84 -6.39 1.40
N LEU A 45 -2.72 -7.01 2.57
CA LEU A 45 -1.99 -6.51 3.73
C LEU A 45 -1.08 -7.61 4.31
N GLY A 46 -0.02 -7.24 5.04
CA GLY A 46 0.85 -8.17 5.75
C GLY A 46 2.32 -8.06 5.35
N PRO A 47 3.15 -9.11 5.57
CA PRO A 47 2.82 -10.37 6.23
C PRO A 47 2.71 -10.26 7.75
N SER A 48 3.19 -9.16 8.33
CA SER A 48 3.16 -8.88 9.76
C SER A 48 2.68 -7.46 10.03
N ILE A 49 2.43 -7.17 11.30
CA ILE A 49 2.23 -5.83 11.81
C ILE A 49 3.39 -5.55 12.77
N VAL A 50 4.13 -4.47 12.51
CA VAL A 50 5.11 -3.93 13.47
C VAL A 50 4.45 -2.86 14.31
N THR A 51 4.75 -2.83 15.60
CA THR A 51 4.13 -1.89 16.54
C THR A 51 4.90 -0.58 16.58
N VAL A 52 4.25 0.49 17.04
CA VAL A 52 4.86 1.85 17.08
C VAL A 52 6.10 1.91 17.97
N ASP A 53 6.19 1.10 19.02
CA ASP A 53 7.38 0.96 19.88
C ASP A 53 8.60 0.34 19.14
N GLU A 54 8.38 -0.49 18.11
CA GLU A 54 9.46 -1.12 17.34
C GLU A 54 10.08 -0.19 16.29
N VAL A 55 9.30 0.78 15.79
CA VAL A 55 9.69 1.60 14.61
C VAL A 55 9.53 3.11 14.80
N GLY A 56 8.91 3.56 15.89
CA GLY A 56 8.54 4.95 16.14
C GLY A 56 7.26 5.38 15.41
N THR A 57 6.80 6.61 15.67
CA THR A 57 5.60 7.18 15.04
C THR A 57 5.85 7.70 13.63
N GLU A 58 7.10 8.03 13.29
CA GLU A 58 7.54 8.44 11.96
C GLU A 58 8.69 7.54 11.48
N PRO A 59 8.41 6.27 11.18
CA PRO A 59 9.43 5.33 10.76
C PRO A 59 10.05 5.74 9.42
N LYS A 60 11.35 5.51 9.26
CA LYS A 60 12.13 5.81 8.04
C LYS A 60 12.58 4.52 7.36
N LEU A 61 11.61 3.73 6.89
CA LEU A 61 11.81 2.38 6.39
C LEU A 61 11.91 2.40 4.86
N ARG A 62 12.86 1.61 4.33
CA ARG A 62 12.94 1.32 2.90
C ARG A 62 11.74 0.46 2.48
N ILE A 63 11.20 0.78 1.32
CA ILE A 63 10.15 0.04 0.63
C ILE A 63 10.70 -0.37 -0.73
N GLU A 64 10.48 -1.62 -1.14
CA GLU A 64 10.86 -2.14 -2.44
C GLU A 64 9.67 -2.89 -3.04
N CYS A 65 9.45 -2.72 -4.35
CA CYS A 65 8.45 -3.45 -5.11
C CYS A 65 9.16 -4.15 -6.27
N LYS A 66 8.92 -5.46 -6.39
CA LYS A 66 9.40 -6.30 -7.48
C LYS A 66 8.22 -7.01 -8.13
N ILE A 67 8.23 -7.08 -9.45
CA ILE A 67 7.22 -7.81 -10.21
C ILE A 67 7.93 -8.83 -11.08
N PHE A 68 7.51 -10.09 -10.97
CA PHE A 68 8.06 -11.19 -11.73
C PHE A 68 7.00 -11.75 -12.69
N ARG A 69 7.38 -11.91 -13.96
CA ARG A 69 6.57 -12.56 -15.00
C ARG A 69 7.26 -13.83 -15.45
N SER A 70 6.59 -14.98 -15.29
CA SER A 70 7.17 -16.29 -15.63
C SER A 70 8.55 -16.53 -14.99
N GLY A 71 8.75 -16.04 -13.76
CA GLY A 71 10.01 -16.16 -13.02
C GLY A 71 11.07 -15.09 -13.35
N SER A 72 10.87 -14.28 -14.38
CA SER A 72 11.78 -13.19 -14.76
C SER A 72 11.35 -11.87 -14.11
N LEU A 73 12.30 -11.12 -13.57
CA LEU A 73 12.04 -9.77 -13.04
C LEU A 73 11.70 -8.82 -14.19
N VAL A 74 10.49 -8.25 -14.18
CA VAL A 74 10.00 -7.31 -15.21
C VAL A 74 9.87 -5.88 -14.72
N PHE A 75 9.84 -5.68 -13.39
CA PHE A 75 9.86 -4.36 -12.78
C PHE A 75 10.51 -4.42 -11.40
N GLU A 76 11.30 -3.40 -11.07
CA GLU A 76 11.86 -3.16 -9.75
C GLU A 76 11.85 -1.66 -9.45
N GLY A 77 11.42 -1.31 -8.24
CA GLY A 77 11.48 0.06 -7.74
C GLY A 77 11.66 0.09 -6.24
N SER A 78 12.27 1.16 -5.72
CA SER A 78 12.45 1.34 -4.29
C SER A 78 12.26 2.80 -3.87
N THR A 79 11.89 3.00 -2.62
CA THR A 79 11.77 4.31 -1.98
C THR A 79 12.01 4.18 -0.47
N ASN A 80 11.92 5.28 0.26
CA ASN A 80 11.96 5.30 1.73
C ASN A 80 10.83 6.17 2.25
N THR A 81 10.21 5.80 3.37
CA THR A 81 9.11 6.57 3.97
C THR A 81 9.51 7.99 4.38
N SER A 82 10.81 8.27 4.55
CA SER A 82 11.32 9.64 4.73
C SER A 82 11.09 10.57 3.52
N GLN A 83 10.74 10.02 2.35
CA GLN A 83 10.38 10.80 1.16
C GLN A 83 8.89 11.16 1.11
N MET A 84 8.09 10.70 2.07
CA MET A 84 6.67 11.04 2.13
C MET A 84 6.50 12.53 2.45
N LYS A 85 5.78 13.24 1.57
CA LYS A 85 5.45 14.66 1.77
C LYS A 85 4.42 14.89 2.88
N ARG A 86 3.43 13.99 2.99
CA ARG A 86 2.37 14.04 4.01
C ARG A 86 2.69 13.03 5.11
N SER A 87 2.65 13.47 6.36
CA SER A 87 2.91 12.58 7.49
C SER A 87 1.73 11.64 7.75
N PHE A 88 1.97 10.53 8.45
CA PHE A 88 0.90 9.63 8.88
C PHE A 88 -0.13 10.34 9.76
N GLU A 89 0.33 11.28 10.60
CA GLU A 89 -0.53 12.07 11.45
C GLU A 89 -1.45 13.01 10.66
N GLU A 90 -0.93 13.64 9.59
CA GLU A 90 -1.75 14.44 8.69
C GLU A 90 -2.83 13.58 8.01
N LEU A 91 -2.44 12.42 7.47
CA LEU A 91 -3.38 11.49 6.83
C LEU A 91 -4.46 11.00 7.80
N ARG A 92 -4.07 10.61 9.02
CA ARG A 92 -4.96 10.23 10.12
C ARG A 92 -5.93 11.36 10.46
N SER A 93 -5.45 12.59 10.55
CA SER A 93 -6.26 13.78 10.85
C SER A 93 -7.39 13.95 9.83
N TYR A 94 -7.10 13.81 8.53
CA TYR A 94 -8.12 13.87 7.49
C TYR A 94 -9.08 12.67 7.54
N LEU A 95 -8.55 11.45 7.69
CA LEU A 95 -9.36 10.23 7.74
C LEU A 95 -10.38 10.22 8.89
N CYS A 96 -10.00 10.77 10.05
CA CYS A 96 -10.82 10.77 11.26
C CYS A 96 -11.72 12.00 11.39
N ARG A 97 -11.58 13.01 10.52
CA ARG A 97 -12.31 14.27 10.60
C ARG A 97 -13.77 14.08 10.22
N HIS A 98 -14.67 14.24 11.19
CA HIS A 98 -16.11 14.03 11.02
C HIS A 98 -16.48 12.65 10.45
N ASN A 99 -15.60 11.67 10.59
CA ASN A 99 -15.76 10.33 10.07
C ASN A 99 -15.49 9.32 11.20
N PRO A 100 -16.49 8.52 11.62
CA PRO A 100 -16.27 7.46 12.59
C PRO A 100 -15.48 6.32 11.94
N VAL A 101 -14.32 6.00 12.53
CA VAL A 101 -13.42 4.95 12.01
C VAL A 101 -13.26 3.88 13.08
N PRO A 102 -13.62 2.61 12.79
CA PRO A 102 -13.48 1.51 13.75
C PRO A 102 -12.03 1.24 14.15
N PRO A 103 -11.78 0.77 15.38
CA PRO A 103 -10.49 0.21 15.76
C PRO A 103 -10.09 -0.94 14.84
N GLY A 104 -8.80 -1.06 14.52
CA GLY A 104 -8.27 -2.01 13.56
C GLY A 104 -8.36 -1.54 12.10
N SER A 105 -8.95 -0.37 11.82
CA SER A 105 -8.93 0.18 10.45
C SER A 105 -7.50 0.41 9.96
N VAL A 106 -7.27 0.09 8.70
CA VAL A 106 -5.97 0.25 8.04
C VAL A 106 -6.06 1.33 6.98
N CYS A 107 -5.12 2.26 6.99
CA CYS A 107 -4.99 3.30 5.98
C CYS A 107 -3.73 3.07 5.15
N LEU A 108 -3.89 2.86 3.84
CA LEU A 108 -2.79 2.78 2.89
C LEU A 108 -2.32 4.20 2.57
N SER A 109 -1.07 4.52 2.86
CA SER A 109 -0.58 5.91 2.88
C SER A 109 -0.07 6.42 1.52
N GLY A 110 -0.49 5.80 0.43
CA GLY A 110 0.03 6.06 -0.92
C GLY A 110 1.32 5.30 -1.25
N THR A 111 1.79 5.49 -2.48
CA THR A 111 3.01 4.88 -3.02
C THR A 111 3.93 5.93 -3.65
N GLY A 112 5.24 5.73 -3.50
CA GLY A 112 6.27 6.45 -4.25
C GLY A 112 6.90 5.61 -5.37
N ILE A 113 6.40 4.39 -5.58
CA ILE A 113 6.87 3.45 -6.59
C ILE A 113 5.75 3.27 -7.61
N VAL A 114 6.00 3.69 -8.84
CA VAL A 114 5.03 3.67 -9.94
C VAL A 114 5.73 3.05 -11.15
N PRO A 115 5.26 1.90 -11.67
CA PRO A 115 5.72 1.37 -12.94
C PRO A 115 5.49 2.36 -14.10
N PRO A 116 6.26 2.26 -15.20
CA PRO A 116 6.03 3.06 -16.41
C PRO A 116 4.60 2.95 -16.95
N ASP A 117 4.15 3.97 -17.69
CA ASP A 117 2.77 4.05 -18.18
C ASP A 117 2.37 2.91 -19.15
N ASP A 118 3.35 2.30 -19.83
CA ASP A 118 3.17 1.14 -20.71
C ASP A 118 3.22 -0.21 -19.97
N PHE A 119 3.43 -0.20 -18.64
CA PHE A 119 3.46 -1.38 -17.81
C PHE A 119 2.07 -1.73 -17.27
N SER A 120 1.65 -2.97 -17.47
CA SER A 120 0.46 -3.55 -16.82
C SER A 120 0.76 -4.95 -16.28
N LEU A 121 0.04 -5.30 -15.22
CA LEU A 121 0.09 -6.64 -14.63
C LEU A 121 -0.59 -7.64 -15.57
N GLU A 122 0.00 -8.83 -15.69
CA GLU A 122 -0.57 -9.96 -16.41
C GLU A 122 -0.98 -11.08 -15.45
N ASP A 123 -1.85 -11.97 -15.93
CA ASP A 123 -2.23 -13.17 -15.17
C ASP A 123 -0.97 -13.94 -14.74
N ARG A 124 -0.92 -14.36 -13.46
CA ARG A 124 0.19 -15.09 -12.83
C ARG A 124 1.47 -14.28 -12.57
N ASP A 125 1.49 -12.98 -12.84
CA ASP A 125 2.57 -12.15 -12.31
C ASP A 125 2.66 -12.30 -10.78
N LEU A 126 3.88 -12.32 -10.25
CA LEU A 126 4.13 -12.30 -8.81
C LEU A 126 4.57 -10.90 -8.41
N VAL A 127 3.78 -10.25 -7.55
CA VAL A 127 4.11 -8.96 -6.96
C VAL A 127 4.70 -9.21 -5.56
N GLU A 128 5.91 -8.71 -5.33
CA GLU A 128 6.57 -8.72 -4.03
C GLU A 128 6.76 -7.27 -3.54
N ILE A 129 6.19 -6.96 -2.38
CA ILE A 129 6.40 -5.67 -1.70
C ILE A 129 7.16 -5.95 -0.40
N SER A 130 8.40 -5.49 -0.32
CA SER A 130 9.26 -5.61 0.85
C SER A 130 9.32 -4.29 1.61
N ILE A 131 9.14 -4.36 2.93
CA ILE A 131 9.36 -3.21 3.82
C ILE A 131 10.26 -3.66 4.98
N GLU A 132 11.30 -2.86 5.26
CA GLU A 132 12.20 -3.10 6.40
C GLU A 132 11.42 -3.34 7.69
N LYS A 133 11.86 -4.31 8.50
CA LYS A 133 11.22 -4.79 9.75
C LYS A 133 9.84 -5.45 9.62
N ILE A 134 9.08 -5.23 8.53
CA ILE A 134 7.75 -5.82 8.33
C ILE A 134 7.84 -7.16 7.58
N GLY A 135 8.72 -7.24 6.58
CA GLY A 135 8.89 -8.43 5.73
C GLY A 135 8.36 -8.22 4.31
N VAL A 136 8.08 -9.34 3.63
CA VAL A 136 7.72 -9.36 2.20
C VAL A 136 6.29 -9.82 2.01
N LEU A 137 5.42 -8.93 1.52
CA LEU A 137 4.07 -9.24 1.06
C LEU A 137 4.16 -9.79 -0.37
N ARG A 138 3.63 -11.00 -0.60
CA ARG A 138 3.66 -11.69 -1.90
C ARG A 138 2.25 -11.95 -2.39
N ASN A 139 1.92 -11.47 -3.59
CA ASN A 139 0.63 -11.70 -4.22
C ASN A 139 0.81 -12.21 -5.65
N SER A 140 0.19 -13.34 -5.98
CA SER A 140 0.03 -13.77 -7.37
C SER A 140 -1.17 -13.09 -7.99
N VAL A 141 -0.97 -12.51 -9.18
CA VAL A 141 -2.01 -11.83 -9.94
C VAL A 141 -2.95 -12.86 -10.57
N ARG A 142 -4.24 -12.58 -10.50
CA ARG A 142 -5.28 -13.30 -11.24
C ARG A 142 -6.06 -12.30 -12.09
N ARG A 143 -6.20 -12.58 -13.37
CA ARG A 143 -7.13 -11.83 -14.22
C ARG A 143 -8.55 -12.27 -13.89
N LEU A 144 -9.37 -11.32 -13.43
CA LEU A 144 -10.79 -11.53 -13.09
C LEU A 144 -11.68 -11.51 -14.33
#